data_AF-A0A7K2Q1K0-F1
#
_entry.id   AF-A0A7K2Q1K0-F1
#
_cell.length_a   1.000
_cell.length_b   1.000
_cell.length_c   1.000
_cell.angle_alpha   90.00
_cell.angle_beta   90.00
_cell.angle_gamma   90.00
#
_symmetry.space_group_name_H-M   'P 1'
#
loop_
_entity.id
_entity.type
_entity.pdbx_description
1 polymer ?
#
loop_
_entity_poly.entity_id
_entity_poly.type
_entity_poly.pdbx_seq_one_letter_code
_entity_poly.pdbx_strand_id
1 'polypeptide(L)' 'MSKRGKVAVAGVAAAIVLFLTVGFWAGLLVLIGVPAAAYLLLDSSQRRRLRGISRKQLGR' A
#
# COMPACT_ATOMS: atom_id res chain seq x y z
N MET A 1 -2.06 23.10 -4.18
CA MET A 1 -2.10 21.80 -3.48
C MET A 1 -0.70 21.17 -3.44
N SER A 2 -0.23 20.70 -2.29
CA SER A 2 1.10 20.06 -2.19
C SER A 2 1.14 18.76 -2.99
N LYS A 3 2.33 18.33 -3.46
CA LYS A 3 2.49 17.03 -4.16
C LYS A 3 1.93 15.87 -3.33
N ARG A 4 2.14 15.91 -2.01
CA ARG A 4 1.58 14.95 -1.04
C ARG A 4 0.05 14.97 -1.01
N GLY A 5 -0.55 16.16 -1.05
CA GLY A 5 -2.01 16.31 -1.11
C GLY A 5 -2.62 15.68 -2.36
N LYS A 6 -2.00 15.85 -3.53
CA LYS A 6 -2.45 15.20 -4.78
C LYS A 6 -2.39 13.67 -4.69
N VAL A 7 -1.31 13.13 -4.13
CA VAL A 7 -1.16 11.67 -3.95
C VAL A 7 -2.20 11.12 -2.98
N ALA A 8 -2.48 11.81 -1.87
CA ALA A 8 -3.51 11.40 -0.92
C ALA A 8 -4.90 11.36 -1.59
N VAL A 9 -5.25 12.40 -2.35
CA VAL A 9 -6.54 12.45 -3.08
C VAL A 9 -6.63 11.33 -4.12
N ALA A 10 -5.56 11.07 -4.87
CA ALA A 10 -5.53 9.98 -5.84
C ALA A 10 -5.72 8.61 -5.16
N GLY A 11 -5.09 8.39 -4.00
CA GLY A 11 -5.25 7.16 -3.23
C GLY A 11 -6.69 6.95 -2.74
N VAL A 12 -7.34 8.00 -2.23
CA VAL A 12 -8.73 7.94 -1.79
C VAL A 12 -9.67 7.68 -2.97
N ALA A 13 -9.49 8.40 -4.09
CA ALA A 13 -10.30 8.19 -5.30
C ALA A 13 -10.15 6.76 -5.84
N ALA A 14 -8.93 6.23 -5.89
CA ALA A 14 -8.67 4.85 -6.31
C ALA A 14 -9.34 3.82 -5.38
N ALA A 15 -9.29 4.04 -4.06
CA ALA A 15 -9.98 3.17 -3.10
C ALA A 15 -11.50 3.18 -3.34
N ILE A 16 -12.11 4.36 -3.51
CA ILE A 16 -13.55 4.47 -3.79
C ILE A 16 -13.91 3.70 -5.06
N VAL A 17 -13.18 3.91 -6.16
CA VAL A 17 -13.41 3.21 -7.43
C VAL A 17 -13.26 1.69 -7.25
N LEU A 18 -12.24 1.24 -6.51
CA LEU A 18 -12.05 -0.18 -6.21
C LEU A 18 -13.27 -0.77 -5.49
N PHE A 19 -13.71 -0.16 -4.39
CA PHE A 19 -14.83 -0.69 -3.61
C PHE A 19 -16.16 -0.64 -4.36
N LEU A 20 -16.38 0.37 -5.22
CA LEU A 20 -17.58 0.46 -6.05
C LEU A 20 -17.59 -0.59 -7.17
N THR A 21 -16.43 -0.93 -7.73
CA THR A 21 -16.34 -1.84 -8.89
C THR A 21 -16.39 -3.31 -8.51
N VAL A 22 -15.70 -3.71 -7.44
CA VAL A 22 -15.62 -5.13 -7.05
C VAL A 22 -16.44 -5.46 -5.79
N GLY A 23 -17.03 -4.45 -5.15
CA GLY A 23 -17.79 -4.60 -3.91
C GLY A 23 -16.90 -4.66 -2.66
N PHE A 24 -17.53 -4.63 -1.49
CA PHE A 24 -16.83 -4.47 -0.22
C PHE A 24 -15.80 -5.58 0.06
N TRP A 25 -16.22 -6.85 0.01
CA TRP A 25 -15.36 -7.96 0.38
C TRP A 25 -14.20 -8.17 -0.58
N ALA A 26 -14.44 -8.13 -1.88
CA ALA A 26 -13.37 -8.25 -2.86
C ALA A 26 -12.45 -7.01 -2.84
N GLY A 27 -13.01 -5.82 -2.66
CA GLY A 27 -12.23 -4.59 -2.51
C GLY A 27 -11.31 -4.63 -1.28
N LEU A 28 -11.81 -5.15 -0.16
CA LEU A 28 -11.02 -5.33 1.06
C LEU A 28 -9.89 -6.35 0.85
N LEU A 29 -10.19 -7.48 0.20
CA LEU A 29 -9.19 -8.47 -0.17
C LEU A 29 -8.13 -7.90 -1.12
N VAL A 30 -8.48 -7.05 -2.07
CA VAL A 30 -7.50 -6.41 -2.96
C VAL A 30 -6.65 -5.40 -2.19
N LEU A 31 -7.28 -4.54 -1.38
CA LEU A 31 -6.62 -3.49 -0.62
C LEU A 31 -5.54 -4.04 0.32
N ILE A 32 -5.79 -5.21 0.94
CA ILE A 32 -4.85 -5.85 1.87
C ILE A 32 -4.00 -6.91 1.17
N GLY A 33 -4.65 -7.74 0.36
CA GLY A 33 -4.06 -8.92 -0.27
C GLY A 33 -3.02 -8.56 -1.31
N VAL A 34 -3.21 -7.50 -2.11
CA VAL A 34 -2.20 -7.09 -3.10
C VAL A 34 -0.90 -6.65 -2.41
N PRO A 35 -0.90 -5.72 -1.43
CA PRO A 35 0.32 -5.40 -0.68
C PRO A 35 0.93 -6.60 0.06
N ALA A 36 0.10 -7.46 0.65
CA ALA A 36 0.58 -8.66 1.34
C ALA A 36 1.26 -9.64 0.38
N ALA A 37 0.62 -9.96 -0.74
CA ALA A 37 1.18 -10.83 -1.78
C ALA A 37 2.46 -10.22 -2.38
N ALA A 38 2.44 -8.92 -2.68
CA ALA A 38 3.62 -8.20 -3.15
C ALA A 38 4.77 -8.34 -2.14
N TYR A 39 4.51 -8.15 -0.84
CA TYR A 39 5.51 -8.33 0.20
C TYR A 39 6.03 -9.77 0.28
N LEU A 40 5.14 -10.76 0.15
CA LEU A 40 5.49 -12.18 0.18
C LEU A 40 6.32 -12.59 -1.04
N LEU A 41 6.09 -11.98 -2.20
CA LEU A 41 6.85 -12.19 -3.44
C LEU A 41 8.23 -11.50 -3.43
N LEU A 42 8.50 -10.59 -2.50
CA LEU A 42 9.82 -9.97 -2.39
C LEU A 42 10.89 -10.99 -2.00
N ASP A 43 12.04 -10.89 -2.65
CA ASP A 43 13.25 -11.61 -2.26
C ASP A 43 13.68 -11.25 -0.83
N SER A 44 14.37 -12.18 -0.18
CA SER A 44 14.89 -12.00 1.18
C SER A 44 15.75 -10.73 1.33
N SER A 45 16.52 -10.37 0.29
CA SER A 45 17.35 -9.17 0.23
C SER A 45 16.52 -7.88 0.21
N GLN A 46 15.47 -7.82 -0.62
CA GLN A 46 14.54 -6.68 -0.72
C GLN A 46 13.75 -6.50 0.58
N ARG A 47 13.25 -7.60 1.14
CA ARG A 47 12.52 -7.63 2.40
C ARG A 47 13.37 -7.14 3.58
N ARG A 48 14.64 -7.56 3.65
CA ARG A 48 15.60 -7.10 4.67
C ARG A 48 15.89 -5.61 4.54
N ARG A 49 16.05 -5.11 3.31
CA ARG A 49 16.26 -3.67 3.06
C ARG A 49 15.04 -2.84 3.47
N LEU A 50 13.83 -3.28 3.11
CA LEU A 50 12.57 -2.63 3.52
C LEU A 50 12.41 -2.57 5.04
N ARG A 51 12.65 -3.70 5.74
CA ARG A 51 12.66 -3.73 7.22
C ARG A 51 13.72 -2.78 7.81
N GLY A 52 14.88 -2.67 7.17
CA GLY A 52 15.95 -1.75 7.59
C GLY A 52 15.58 -0.28 7.40
N ILE A 53 14.92 0.10 6.30
CA ILE A 53 14.46 1.48 6.04
C ILE A 53 13.35 1.85 7.02
N SER A 54 12.39 0.95 7.25
CA SER A 54 11.31 1.15 8.22
C SER A 54 11.84 1.41 9.63
N ARG A 55 12.83 0.63 10.11
CA ARG A 55 13.47 0.89 11.41
C ARG A 55 14.20 2.24 11.49
N LYS A 56 14.83 2.71 10.41
CA LYS A 56 15.51 4.02 10.39
C LYS A 56 14.54 5.20 10.42
N GLN A 57 13.27 5.00 10.09
CA GLN A 57 12.21 6.02 10.16
C GLN A 57 11.53 6.08 11.54
N LEU A 58 11.67 5.05 12.39
CA LEU A 58 11.07 4.99 13.73
C LEU A 58 11.97 5.53 14.85
N GLY A 59 13.26 5.74 14.56
CA GLY A 59 14.25 6.28 15.51
C GLY A 59 14.75 7.69 15.17
N ARG A 60 14.00 8.42 14.34
CA ARG A 60 14.19 9.83 13.99
C ARG A 60 12.86 10.53 14.14
#